data_AF-A0A8T6LX36-F1
#
_entry.id   AF-A0A8T6LX36-F1
#
_cell.length_a   1.000
_cell.length_b   1.000
_cell.length_c   1.000
_cell.angle_alpha   90.00
_cell.angle_beta   90.00
_cell.angle_gamma   90.00
#
_symmetry.space_group_name_H-M   'P 1'
#
loop_
_entity.id
_entity.type
_entity.pdbx_description
1 polymer ?
#
loop_
_entity_poly.entity_id
_entity_poly.type
_entity_poly.pdbx_seq_one_letter_code
_entity_poly.pdbx_strand_id
1 'polypeptide(L)'
;MKTLYTLLLTGSLLFMPMKTKDSSLLEKYFPSKVTNEYLEKNTKDYFLGKNLIDEVYETLKEKNHSYRKSRIYLETKPRDESYSQIYELTENQLKIIYLTLENLKEKEFRKEIGKIIIDDINDKYSEHGGITTLNKNKIKFNLLKSELIRKKENDGSYLLPENINPEEYLTEFHLHASQIDETPFSGPSPQDLIVQEANLFFKEAVHEFVITSIGKGEFNIDYFGSEKNKGKSIVVDLGNYEY
;
A
#
# COMPACT_ATOMS: atom_id res chain seq x y z
N MET A 1 -30.42 44.13 -9.47
CA MET A 1 -29.56 43.48 -10.48
C MET A 1 -28.15 44.05 -10.39
N LYS A 2 -27.24 43.30 -9.75
CA LYS A 2 -25.78 43.49 -9.88
C LYS A 2 -25.14 42.11 -9.79
N THR A 3 -24.66 41.66 -10.93
CA THR A 3 -23.82 40.49 -11.14
C THR A 3 -22.48 40.73 -10.45
N LEU A 4 -21.97 39.77 -9.66
CA LEU A 4 -20.57 39.82 -9.23
C LEU A 4 -19.94 38.42 -9.27
N TYR A 5 -19.05 38.34 -10.26
CA TYR A 5 -18.02 37.37 -10.60
C TYR A 5 -17.60 36.29 -9.60
N THR A 6 -17.68 35.07 -10.11
CA THR A 6 -16.86 33.88 -9.85
C THR A 6 -15.39 34.24 -9.58
N LEU A 7 -14.88 33.86 -8.40
CA LEU A 7 -13.44 33.75 -8.14
C LEU A 7 -13.09 32.25 -8.13
N LEU A 8 -12.61 31.75 -9.28
CA LEU A 8 -11.92 30.47 -9.39
C LEU A 8 -10.54 30.65 -8.78
N LEU A 9 -10.34 30.17 -7.55
CA LEU A 9 -9.03 29.98 -6.95
C LEU A 9 -8.37 28.77 -7.62
N THR A 10 -7.66 29.02 -8.72
CA THR A 10 -6.61 28.13 -9.22
C THR A 10 -5.45 28.17 -8.23
N GLY A 11 -5.51 27.31 -7.21
CA GLY A 11 -4.43 27.09 -6.26
C GLY A 11 -3.35 26.24 -6.88
N SER A 12 -2.50 26.85 -7.71
CA SER A 12 -1.18 26.31 -8.03
C SER A 12 -0.32 26.42 -6.77
N LEU A 13 -0.38 25.41 -5.91
CA LEU A 13 0.63 25.17 -4.87
C LEU A 13 1.95 24.91 -5.59
N LEU A 14 2.72 25.99 -5.77
CA LEU A 14 4.15 25.94 -6.01
C LEU A 14 4.79 25.22 -4.82
N PHE A 15 5.00 23.91 -4.96
CA PHE A 15 5.88 23.15 -4.08
C PHE A 15 7.28 23.74 -4.20
N MET A 16 7.66 24.60 -3.26
CA MET A 16 9.06 24.93 -3.03
C MET A 16 9.71 23.69 -2.42
N PRO A 17 10.76 23.12 -3.04
CA PRO A 17 11.49 22.02 -2.41
C PRO A 17 12.15 22.56 -1.14
N MET A 18 11.63 22.18 0.02
CA MET A 18 12.34 22.35 1.28
C MET A 18 13.61 21.50 1.20
N LYS A 19 14.76 22.15 1.02
CA LYS A 19 16.07 21.53 1.27
C LYS A 19 16.17 21.27 2.76
N THR A 20 15.65 20.14 3.24
CA THR A 20 15.98 19.65 4.58
C THR A 20 17.45 19.26 4.57
N LYS A 21 18.23 19.92 5.43
CA LYS A 21 19.69 19.80 5.50
C LYS A 21 20.14 18.55 6.27
N ASP A 22 19.20 17.68 6.64
CA ASP A 22 19.43 16.62 7.60
C ASP A 22 18.74 15.33 7.16
N SER A 23 19.40 14.55 6.31
CA SER A 23 18.94 13.24 5.86
C SER A 23 18.90 12.21 7.00
N SER A 24 19.61 12.48 8.12
CA SER A 24 19.71 11.57 9.27
C SER A 24 18.41 11.43 10.06
N LEU A 25 17.58 12.47 10.10
CA LEU A 25 16.24 12.41 10.69
C LEU A 25 15.28 11.58 9.84
N LEU A 26 15.43 11.58 8.52
CA LEU A 26 14.54 10.86 7.60
C LEU A 26 14.86 9.36 7.53
N GLU A 27 16.15 8.98 7.58
CA GLU A 27 16.56 7.57 7.72
C GLU A 27 16.00 6.94 9.01
N LYS A 28 15.79 7.72 10.07
CA LYS A 28 15.17 7.26 11.31
C LYS A 28 13.69 6.92 11.15
N TYR A 29 12.97 7.59 10.25
CA TYR A 29 11.53 7.37 10.05
C TYR A 29 11.22 6.44 8.87
N PHE A 30 12.16 6.21 7.93
CA PHE A 30 11.90 5.42 6.72
C PHE A 30 13.13 4.59 6.24
N PRO A 31 13.68 3.65 7.04
CA PRO A 31 14.89 2.93 6.64
C PRO A 31 14.58 1.75 5.70
N SER A 32 14.60 1.93 4.39
CA SER A 32 14.40 0.80 3.45
C SER A 32 15.58 -0.17 3.42
N LYS A 33 16.80 0.30 3.74
CA LYS A 33 17.98 -0.56 3.89
C LYS A 33 17.74 -1.65 4.93
N VAL A 34 17.04 -1.29 6.01
CA VAL A 34 16.71 -2.19 7.10
C VAL A 34 15.68 -3.26 6.67
N THR A 35 14.66 -2.86 5.91
CA THR A 35 13.71 -3.80 5.31
C THR A 35 14.41 -4.85 4.43
N ASN A 36 15.40 -4.45 3.64
CA ASN A 36 16.16 -5.35 2.77
C ASN A 36 16.95 -6.38 3.59
N GLU A 37 17.63 -5.94 4.66
CA GLU A 37 18.38 -6.85 5.55
C GLU A 37 17.46 -7.83 6.30
N TYR A 38 16.30 -7.36 6.78
CA TYR A 38 15.31 -8.23 7.41
C TYR A 38 14.76 -9.28 6.45
N LEU A 39 14.37 -8.89 5.23
CA LEU A 39 13.89 -9.81 4.21
C LEU A 39 14.97 -10.85 3.86
N GLU A 40 16.17 -10.40 3.51
CA GLU A 40 17.28 -11.29 3.12
C GLU A 40 17.62 -12.31 4.22
N LYS A 41 17.71 -11.85 5.48
CA LYS A 41 17.99 -12.71 6.64
C LYS A 41 16.94 -13.82 6.80
N ASN A 42 15.69 -13.54 6.48
CA ASN A 42 14.58 -14.47 6.72
C ASN A 42 14.21 -15.32 5.50
N THR A 43 14.69 -15.00 4.29
CA THR A 43 14.23 -15.67 3.05
C THR A 43 15.35 -16.11 2.10
N LYS A 44 16.63 -15.99 2.48
CA LYS A 44 17.78 -16.21 1.57
C LYS A 44 17.69 -17.48 0.72
N ASP A 45 17.36 -18.61 1.34
CA ASP A 45 17.35 -19.91 0.65
C ASP A 45 16.04 -20.18 -0.10
N TYR A 46 14.95 -19.50 0.27
CA TYR A 46 13.62 -19.72 -0.28
C TYR A 46 13.51 -19.32 -1.76
N PHE A 47 14.31 -18.34 -2.18
CA PHE A 47 14.27 -17.77 -3.52
C PHE A 47 15.32 -18.32 -4.49
N LEU A 48 16.19 -19.23 -4.03
CA LEU A 48 17.26 -19.77 -4.87
C LEU A 48 16.68 -20.49 -6.11
N GLY A 49 17.12 -20.05 -7.30
CA GLY A 49 16.73 -20.63 -8.58
C GLY A 49 15.34 -20.22 -9.11
N LYS A 50 14.61 -19.35 -8.40
CA LYS A 50 13.31 -18.84 -8.84
C LYS A 50 13.47 -17.69 -9.83
N ASN A 51 12.69 -17.72 -10.91
CA ASN A 51 12.49 -16.56 -11.76
C ASN A 51 11.29 -15.77 -11.25
N LEU A 52 11.55 -14.97 -10.20
CA LEU A 52 10.51 -14.29 -9.43
C LEU A 52 9.57 -13.44 -10.28
N ILE A 53 10.11 -12.73 -11.27
CA ILE A 53 9.30 -11.83 -12.07
C ILE A 53 8.28 -12.58 -12.93
N ASP A 54 8.68 -13.70 -13.53
CA ASP A 54 7.79 -14.53 -14.34
C ASP A 54 6.76 -15.24 -13.45
N GLU A 55 7.18 -15.73 -12.27
CA GLU A 55 6.25 -16.36 -11.31
C GLU A 55 5.18 -15.37 -10.82
N VAL A 56 5.57 -14.13 -10.48
CA VAL A 56 4.62 -13.07 -10.10
C VAL A 56 3.73 -12.71 -11.28
N TYR A 57 4.30 -12.51 -12.48
CA TYR A 57 3.56 -12.15 -13.68
C TYR A 57 2.44 -13.15 -13.99
N GLU A 58 2.78 -14.44 -14.07
CA GLU A 58 1.82 -15.49 -14.40
C GLU A 58 0.75 -15.64 -13.30
N THR A 59 1.14 -15.50 -12.02
CA THR A 59 0.17 -15.55 -10.92
C THR A 59 -0.85 -14.42 -11.02
N LEU A 60 -0.41 -13.19 -11.29
CA LEU A 60 -1.30 -12.03 -11.40
C LEU A 60 -2.25 -12.17 -12.58
N LYS A 61 -1.78 -12.64 -13.74
CA LYS A 61 -2.60 -12.82 -14.94
C LYS A 61 -3.81 -13.73 -14.75
N GLU A 62 -3.74 -14.67 -13.81
CA GLU A 62 -4.82 -15.60 -13.49
C GLU A 62 -5.83 -15.06 -12.46
N LYS A 63 -5.56 -13.91 -11.84
CA LYS A 63 -6.43 -13.35 -10.81
C LYS A 63 -7.59 -12.56 -11.39
N ASN A 64 -8.64 -12.48 -10.60
CA ASN A 64 -9.71 -11.51 -10.80
C ASN A 64 -9.29 -10.20 -10.16
N HIS A 65 -9.41 -9.08 -10.88
CA HIS A 65 -8.94 -7.78 -10.44
C HIS A 65 -10.07 -6.77 -10.34
N SER A 66 -9.88 -5.77 -9.50
CA SER A 66 -10.90 -4.75 -9.27
C SER A 66 -10.81 -3.67 -10.34
N TYR A 67 -11.89 -3.47 -11.11
CA TYR A 67 -11.97 -2.35 -12.04
C TYR A 67 -12.16 -1.04 -11.27
N ARG A 68 -11.11 -0.21 -11.23
CA ARG A 68 -11.12 1.02 -10.44
C ARG A 68 -11.72 2.18 -11.20
N LYS A 69 -12.58 2.95 -10.53
CA LYS A 69 -12.90 4.31 -10.98
C LYS A 69 -11.85 5.23 -10.37
N SER A 70 -10.82 5.53 -11.13
CA SER A 70 -9.79 6.43 -10.61
C SER A 70 -10.44 7.78 -10.18
N ARG A 71 -10.26 8.18 -8.92
CA ARG A 71 -10.71 9.50 -8.45
C ARG A 71 -9.87 10.65 -9.05
N ILE A 72 -8.63 10.37 -9.45
CA ILE A 72 -7.70 11.36 -10.03
C ILE A 72 -7.97 11.60 -11.52
N TYR A 73 -8.48 10.58 -12.24
CA TYR A 73 -8.76 10.66 -13.67
C TYR A 73 -10.27 10.54 -13.90
N LEU A 74 -11.01 11.61 -13.62
CA LEU A 74 -12.43 11.70 -13.93
C LEU A 74 -12.73 11.67 -15.45
N GLU A 75 -11.72 11.70 -16.34
CA GLU A 75 -11.96 11.69 -17.80
C GLU A 75 -10.93 10.96 -18.68
N THR A 76 -9.93 10.25 -18.14
CA THR A 76 -8.99 9.50 -19.00
C THR A 76 -9.10 8.02 -18.71
N LYS A 77 -9.27 7.25 -19.80
CA LYS A 77 -9.33 5.78 -19.90
C LYS A 77 -8.62 5.06 -18.74
N PRO A 78 -9.15 3.91 -18.27
CA PRO A 78 -8.47 3.08 -17.27
C PRO A 78 -6.98 3.03 -17.64
N ARG A 79 -6.11 3.43 -16.70
CA ARG A 79 -4.67 3.15 -16.87
C ARG A 79 -4.62 1.68 -17.21
N ASP A 80 -3.86 1.34 -18.25
CA ASP A 80 -3.60 -0.06 -18.59
C ASP A 80 -3.12 -0.70 -17.29
N GLU A 81 -3.99 -1.45 -16.60
CA GLU A 81 -3.74 -2.23 -15.38
C GLU A 81 -2.88 -3.44 -15.78
N SER A 82 -1.87 -3.17 -16.62
CA SER A 82 -0.97 -4.16 -17.11
C SER A 82 -0.10 -4.53 -15.92
N TYR A 83 -0.29 -5.74 -15.43
CA TYR A 83 0.62 -6.39 -14.49
C TYR A 83 2.08 -6.34 -14.95
N SER A 84 2.35 -5.89 -16.19
CA SER A 84 3.66 -5.47 -16.69
C SER A 84 4.37 -4.40 -15.84
N GLN A 85 3.67 -3.64 -14.99
CA GLN A 85 4.35 -2.68 -14.09
C GLN A 85 5.31 -3.37 -13.10
N ILE A 86 5.20 -4.68 -12.88
CA ILE A 86 6.13 -5.45 -12.05
C ILE A 86 7.57 -5.47 -12.62
N TYR A 87 7.76 -5.24 -13.93
CA TYR A 87 9.09 -5.12 -14.56
C TYR A 87 9.87 -3.89 -14.08
N GLU A 88 9.17 -2.92 -13.48
CA GLU A 88 9.75 -1.70 -12.92
C GLU A 88 10.07 -1.83 -11.42
N LEU A 89 9.73 -2.95 -10.78
CA LEU A 89 10.00 -3.22 -9.36
C LEU A 89 11.42 -3.75 -9.12
N THR A 90 11.92 -3.56 -7.91
CA THR A 90 13.15 -4.18 -7.42
C THR A 90 12.92 -5.65 -7.05
N GLU A 91 14.01 -6.42 -6.94
CA GLU A 91 13.94 -7.83 -6.54
C GLU A 91 13.26 -8.01 -5.18
N ASN A 92 13.52 -7.13 -4.21
CA ASN A 92 12.93 -7.25 -2.87
C ASN A 92 11.45 -6.91 -2.85
N GLN A 93 11.01 -5.94 -3.64
CA GLN A 93 9.57 -5.67 -3.85
C GLN A 93 8.88 -6.90 -4.49
N LEU A 94 9.51 -7.52 -5.49
CA LEU A 94 9.00 -8.75 -6.10
C LEU A 94 8.93 -9.91 -5.11
N LYS A 95 9.92 -10.08 -4.22
CA LYS A 95 9.90 -11.08 -3.14
C LYS A 95 8.73 -10.86 -2.18
N ILE A 96 8.50 -9.61 -1.75
CA ILE A 96 7.38 -9.25 -0.87
C ILE A 96 6.03 -9.56 -1.53
N ILE A 97 5.85 -9.14 -2.78
CA ILE A 97 4.65 -9.46 -3.57
C ILE A 97 4.47 -10.97 -3.70
N TYR A 98 5.54 -11.69 -4.07
CA TYR A 98 5.50 -13.15 -4.24
C TYR A 98 5.07 -13.86 -2.96
N LEU A 99 5.68 -13.54 -1.82
CA LEU A 99 5.32 -14.13 -0.53
C LEU A 99 3.85 -13.84 -0.19
N THR A 100 3.38 -12.64 -0.50
CA THR A 100 1.97 -12.25 -0.26
C THR A 100 1.04 -13.07 -1.12
N LEU A 101 1.32 -13.19 -2.43
CA LEU A 101 0.54 -14.00 -3.36
C LEU A 101 0.51 -15.49 -2.97
N GLU A 102 1.62 -16.06 -2.54
CA GLU A 102 1.66 -17.44 -2.03
C GLU A 102 0.81 -17.59 -0.77
N ASN A 103 0.84 -16.61 0.14
CA ASN A 103 0.07 -16.65 1.38
C ASN A 103 -1.43 -16.47 1.12
N LEU A 104 -1.80 -15.65 0.14
CA LEU A 104 -3.18 -15.44 -0.30
C LEU A 104 -3.83 -16.70 -0.91
N LYS A 105 -3.05 -17.73 -1.28
CA LYS A 105 -3.60 -19.04 -1.67
C LYS A 105 -4.21 -19.78 -0.47
N GLU A 106 -3.71 -19.52 0.73
CA GLU A 106 -4.13 -20.19 1.97
C GLU A 106 -5.43 -19.59 2.51
N LYS A 107 -6.45 -20.43 2.70
CA LYS A 107 -7.76 -19.99 3.21
C LYS A 107 -7.68 -19.34 4.59
N GLU A 108 -6.85 -19.88 5.47
CA GLU A 108 -6.71 -19.34 6.84
C GLU A 108 -6.07 -17.94 6.85
N PHE A 109 -5.15 -17.66 5.93
CA PHE A 109 -4.57 -16.34 5.80
C PHE A 109 -5.61 -15.32 5.32
N ARG A 110 -6.45 -15.69 4.34
CA ARG A 110 -7.56 -14.83 3.89
C ARG A 110 -8.56 -14.55 5.00
N LYS A 111 -8.92 -15.56 5.81
CA LYS A 111 -9.78 -15.37 6.99
C LYS A 111 -9.18 -14.43 8.03
N GLU A 112 -7.85 -14.46 8.22
CA GLU A 112 -7.18 -13.53 9.13
C GLU A 112 -7.32 -12.08 8.66
N ILE A 113 -7.09 -11.83 7.36
CA ILE A 113 -7.36 -10.51 6.74
C ILE A 113 -8.83 -10.13 6.93
N GLY A 114 -9.74 -11.07 6.70
CA GLY A 114 -11.17 -10.89 6.90
C GLY A 114 -11.56 -10.43 8.30
N LYS A 115 -10.90 -10.96 9.34
CA LYS A 115 -11.10 -10.51 10.73
C LYS A 115 -10.67 -9.05 10.91
N ILE A 116 -9.51 -8.69 10.35
CA ILE A 116 -8.99 -7.31 10.42
C ILE A 116 -9.97 -6.34 9.74
N ILE A 117 -10.51 -6.72 8.58
CA ILE A 117 -11.52 -5.92 7.86
C ILE A 117 -12.79 -5.74 8.70
N ILE A 118 -13.30 -6.81 9.32
CA ILE A 118 -14.49 -6.73 10.17
C ILE A 118 -14.23 -5.85 11.40
N ASP A 119 -13.04 -5.94 12.00
CA ASP A 119 -12.65 -5.11 13.14
C ASP A 119 -12.60 -3.62 12.75
N ASP A 120 -12.05 -3.29 11.57
CA ASP A 120 -11.99 -1.93 11.02
C ASP A 120 -13.40 -1.37 10.75
N ILE A 121 -14.27 -2.12 10.08
CA ILE A 121 -15.67 -1.72 9.80
C ILE A 121 -16.45 -1.41 11.09
N ASN A 122 -16.12 -2.09 12.19
CA ASN A 122 -16.78 -1.90 13.48
C ASN A 122 -16.21 -0.69 14.25
N ASP A 123 -15.00 -0.24 13.93
CA ASP A 123 -14.35 0.92 14.55
C ASP A 123 -14.49 2.17 13.69
N LYS A 124 -15.59 2.90 13.89
CA LYS A 124 -15.91 4.11 13.12
C LYS A 124 -14.96 5.29 13.35
N TYR A 125 -13.96 5.16 14.22
CA TYR A 125 -13.16 6.30 14.69
C TYR A 125 -11.72 6.30 14.17
N SER A 126 -11.29 5.26 13.44
CA SER A 126 -9.93 5.12 12.94
C SER A 126 -9.91 4.26 11.69
N GLU A 127 -9.11 4.63 10.69
CA GLU A 127 -8.59 3.64 9.73
C GLU A 127 -7.64 2.70 10.46
N HIS A 128 -7.78 1.41 10.21
CA HIS A 128 -6.89 0.38 10.71
C HIS A 128 -5.71 0.18 9.77
N GLY A 129 -4.59 -0.25 10.34
CA GLY A 129 -3.38 -0.53 9.61
C GLY A 129 -2.36 -1.21 10.50
N GLY A 130 -1.15 -1.39 10.00
CA GLY A 130 -0.13 -2.07 10.77
C GLY A 130 1.10 -2.38 9.96
N ILE A 131 1.74 -3.48 10.36
CA ILE A 131 2.97 -3.96 9.75
C ILE A 131 2.82 -5.39 9.27
N THR A 132 3.54 -5.71 8.20
CA THR A 132 3.71 -7.07 7.73
C THR A 132 5.03 -7.65 8.23
N THR A 133 4.98 -8.83 8.81
CA THR A 133 6.17 -9.53 9.33
C THR A 133 6.34 -10.88 8.67
N LEU A 134 7.53 -11.49 8.81
CA LEU A 134 7.78 -12.86 8.35
C LEU A 134 7.87 -13.85 9.48
N ASN A 135 7.24 -15.01 9.29
CA ASN A 135 7.46 -16.20 10.07
C ASN A 135 7.63 -17.40 9.13
N LYS A 136 8.87 -17.89 8.97
CA LYS A 136 9.19 -19.03 8.10
C LYS A 136 8.65 -18.87 6.67
N ASN A 137 8.96 -17.74 6.02
CA ASN A 137 8.48 -17.36 4.67
C ASN A 137 6.94 -17.18 4.58
N LYS A 138 6.23 -17.10 5.70
CA LYS A 138 4.83 -16.69 5.73
C LYS A 138 4.73 -15.24 6.16
N ILE A 139 4.06 -14.43 5.34
CA ILE A 139 3.66 -13.09 5.70
C ILE A 139 2.57 -13.18 6.76
N LYS A 140 2.61 -12.22 7.68
CA LYS A 140 1.55 -12.00 8.65
C LYS A 140 1.26 -10.52 8.72
N PHE A 141 -0.03 -10.17 8.58
CA PHE A 141 -0.54 -8.84 8.84
C PHE A 141 -0.75 -8.67 10.35
N ASN A 142 -0.01 -7.77 10.98
CA ASN A 142 -0.17 -7.45 12.39
C ASN A 142 -0.80 -6.08 12.50
N LEU A 143 -2.07 -6.05 12.91
CA LEU A 143 -2.78 -4.83 13.21
C LEU A 143 -2.10 -4.09 14.36
N LEU A 144 -1.84 -2.80 14.15
CA LEU A 144 -1.33 -1.90 15.16
C LEU A 144 -2.32 -0.76 15.35
N LYS A 145 -2.36 -0.23 16.57
CA LYS A 145 -3.22 0.92 16.85
C LYS A 145 -2.60 2.16 16.20
N SER A 146 -3.36 2.87 15.38
CA SER A 146 -2.95 4.16 14.81
C SER A 146 -2.55 5.15 15.92
N GLU A 147 -1.55 5.98 15.68
CA GLU A 147 -1.25 7.12 16.55
C GLU A 147 -2.22 8.29 16.38
N LEU A 148 -2.94 8.33 15.25
CA LEU A 148 -3.96 9.32 14.95
C LEU A 148 -5.30 9.00 15.64
N ILE A 149 -5.31 8.72 16.94
CA ILE A 149 -6.57 8.49 17.68
C ILE A 149 -7.25 9.84 17.92
N ARG A 150 -8.09 10.28 16.99
CA ARG A 150 -8.87 11.51 17.17
C ARG A 150 -10.01 11.26 18.15
N LYS A 151 -10.06 12.08 19.21
CA LYS A 151 -11.00 11.90 20.33
C LYS A 151 -12.48 12.13 20.01
N LYS A 152 -12.90 12.55 18.80
CA LYS A 152 -14.34 12.78 18.48
C LYS A 152 -14.76 13.15 17.04
N GLU A 153 -13.88 13.27 16.05
CA GLU A 153 -14.26 13.63 14.66
C GLU A 153 -13.57 12.70 13.66
N ASN A 154 -14.37 12.14 12.75
CA ASN A 154 -14.12 10.98 11.86
C ASN A 154 -12.79 10.99 11.05
N ASP A 155 -12.28 9.77 10.83
CA ASP A 155 -11.99 9.09 9.55
C ASP A 155 -11.11 9.80 8.51
N GLY A 156 -9.80 9.78 8.75
CA GLY A 156 -8.85 10.10 7.69
C GLY A 156 -7.44 9.81 8.13
N SER A 157 -6.91 8.72 7.59
CA SER A 157 -5.52 8.27 7.68
C SER A 157 -5.18 7.41 8.90
N TYR A 158 -4.55 6.28 8.60
CA TYR A 158 -3.71 5.53 9.51
C TYR A 158 -2.32 6.18 9.66
N LEU A 159 -1.75 6.14 10.87
CA LEU A 159 -0.35 6.49 11.12
C LEU A 159 0.32 5.41 11.96
N LEU A 160 1.40 4.83 11.43
CA LEU A 160 2.23 3.87 12.14
C LEU A 160 2.80 4.46 13.43
N PRO A 161 2.80 3.73 14.56
CA PRO A 161 3.42 4.23 15.78
C PRO A 161 4.92 4.49 15.66
N GLU A 162 5.39 5.62 16.22
CA GLU A 162 6.80 6.07 16.19
C GLU A 162 7.76 5.07 16.86
N ASN A 163 7.25 4.21 17.73
CA ASN A 163 8.04 3.24 18.50
C ASN A 163 8.19 1.88 17.82
N ILE A 164 7.67 1.69 16.60
CA ILE A 164 7.87 0.44 15.85
C ILE A 164 9.29 0.41 15.30
N ASN A 165 10.00 -0.68 15.59
CA ASN A 165 11.35 -0.91 15.08
C ASN A 165 11.28 -1.31 13.59
N PRO A 166 11.84 -0.52 12.66
CA PRO A 166 11.85 -0.86 11.25
C PRO A 166 12.57 -2.17 10.92
N GLU A 167 13.49 -2.62 11.80
CA GLU A 167 14.21 -3.89 11.64
C GLU A 167 13.36 -5.14 11.86
N GLU A 168 12.10 -4.98 12.25
CA GLU A 168 11.21 -6.08 12.62
C GLU A 168 10.08 -6.34 11.63
N TYR A 169 9.98 -5.54 10.55
CA TYR A 169 8.89 -5.67 9.57
C TYR A 169 9.34 -5.47 8.11
N LEU A 170 8.51 -5.96 7.19
CA LEU A 170 8.73 -5.88 5.74
C LEU A 170 8.17 -4.59 5.13
N THR A 171 6.93 -4.27 5.47
CA THR A 171 6.20 -3.17 4.89
C THR A 171 4.97 -2.87 5.74
N GLU A 172 4.47 -1.65 5.63
CA GLU A 172 3.24 -1.22 6.27
C GLU A 172 2.02 -1.72 5.48
N PHE A 173 0.87 -1.66 6.12
CA PHE A 173 -0.40 -1.79 5.42
C PHE A 173 -1.45 -0.91 6.07
N HIS A 174 -2.46 -0.53 5.29
CA HIS A 174 -3.64 0.13 5.80
C HIS A 174 -4.90 -0.40 5.13
N LEU A 175 -6.06 -0.14 5.74
CA LEU A 175 -7.36 -0.61 5.28
C LEU A 175 -8.19 0.52 4.69
N HIS A 176 -8.85 0.21 3.58
CA HIS A 176 -10.02 0.91 3.08
C HIS A 176 -11.23 -0.02 3.27
N ALA A 177 -11.75 -0.13 4.50
CA ALA A 177 -12.91 -0.96 4.75
C ALA A 177 -14.11 -0.13 5.23
N SER A 178 -15.26 -0.39 4.60
CA SER A 178 -16.52 0.18 5.00
C SER A 178 -17.63 -0.86 4.90
N GLN A 179 -18.83 -0.50 5.38
CA GLN A 179 -20.01 -1.36 5.25
C GLN A 179 -20.55 -1.43 3.81
N ILE A 180 -20.06 -0.57 2.91
CA ILE A 180 -20.46 -0.53 1.51
C ILE A 180 -19.39 -1.17 0.63
N ASP A 181 -19.74 -1.44 -0.62
CA ASP A 181 -18.80 -1.95 -1.61
C ASP A 181 -17.84 -0.83 -2.05
N GLU A 182 -16.58 -0.93 -1.63
CA GLU A 182 -15.50 0.01 -1.96
C GLU A 182 -14.75 -0.36 -3.25
N THR A 183 -15.21 -1.34 -4.04
CA THR A 183 -14.59 -1.71 -5.34
C THR A 183 -14.22 -0.50 -6.21
N PRO A 184 -15.08 0.53 -6.37
CA PRO A 184 -14.74 1.70 -7.17
C PRO A 184 -13.52 2.48 -6.68
N PHE A 185 -13.17 2.35 -5.41
CA PHE A 185 -12.11 3.08 -4.71
C PHE A 185 -10.94 2.18 -4.27
N SER A 186 -10.86 0.95 -4.78
CA SER A 186 -9.79 0.01 -4.45
C SER A 186 -8.39 0.55 -4.74
N GLY A 187 -7.50 0.29 -3.79
CA GLY A 187 -6.09 0.64 -3.85
C GLY A 187 -5.75 1.98 -3.19
N PRO A 188 -4.49 2.44 -3.34
CA PRO A 188 -4.02 3.64 -2.66
C PRO A 188 -4.81 4.88 -3.06
N SER A 189 -5.11 5.70 -2.07
CA SER A 189 -5.72 7.00 -2.24
C SER A 189 -4.78 7.95 -3.01
N PRO A 190 -5.31 9.03 -3.60
CA PRO A 190 -4.48 10.07 -4.20
C PRO A 190 -3.44 10.65 -3.23
N GLN A 191 -3.78 10.71 -1.94
CA GLN A 191 -2.90 11.20 -0.90
C GLN A 191 -1.70 10.26 -0.72
N ASP A 192 -1.91 8.95 -0.69
CA ASP A 192 -0.84 7.95 -0.57
C ASP A 192 0.13 8.07 -1.74
N LEU A 193 -0.41 8.17 -2.96
CA LEU A 193 0.36 8.38 -4.19
C LEU A 193 1.22 9.65 -4.13
N ILE A 194 0.65 10.76 -3.66
CA ILE A 194 1.36 12.05 -3.55
C ILE A 194 2.42 12.00 -2.46
N VAL A 195 2.11 11.44 -1.29
CA VAL A 195 3.05 11.33 -0.17
C VAL A 195 4.26 10.50 -0.58
N GLN A 196 4.02 9.37 -1.24
CA GLN A 196 5.08 8.55 -1.82
C GLN A 196 5.94 9.32 -2.82
N GLU A 197 5.33 9.99 -3.79
CA GLU A 197 6.07 10.74 -4.82
C GLU A 197 6.84 11.93 -4.22
N ALA A 198 6.30 12.59 -3.21
CA ALA A 198 6.97 13.65 -2.47
C ALA A 198 8.15 13.13 -1.63
N ASN A 199 8.02 11.91 -1.07
CA ASN A 199 9.07 11.26 -0.31
C ASN A 199 10.20 10.71 -1.19
N LEU A 200 10.00 10.55 -2.50
CA LEU A 200 11.05 10.08 -3.43
C LEU A 200 12.18 11.09 -3.68
N PHE A 201 12.01 12.34 -3.27
CA PHE A 201 13.14 13.29 -3.17
C PHE A 201 14.11 12.93 -2.03
N PHE A 202 13.68 12.07 -1.11
CA PHE A 202 14.42 11.62 0.06
C PHE A 202 14.54 10.10 -0.03
N LYS A 203 15.50 9.67 -0.86
CA LYS A 203 15.89 8.28 -1.16
C LYS A 203 15.52 7.29 -0.06
N GLU A 204 14.51 6.47 -0.34
CA GLU A 204 14.39 5.03 -0.09
C GLU A 204 12.91 4.62 -0.16
N ALA A 205 12.60 3.52 -0.86
CA ALA A 205 11.24 3.22 -1.31
C ALA A 205 10.32 2.92 -0.11
N VAL A 206 9.42 3.84 0.20
CA VAL A 206 8.23 3.52 0.98
C VAL A 206 7.38 2.58 0.11
N HIS A 207 7.00 1.43 0.64
CA HIS A 207 6.07 0.54 -0.01
C HIS A 207 5.13 0.02 1.07
N GLU A 208 3.89 -0.23 0.68
CA GLU A 208 2.80 -0.65 1.57
C GLU A 208 1.79 -1.53 0.84
N PHE A 209 0.96 -2.23 1.62
CA PHE A 209 -0.24 -2.86 1.11
C PHE A 209 -1.48 -2.04 1.47
N VAL A 210 -2.39 -1.93 0.50
CA VAL A 210 -3.73 -1.38 0.74
C VAL A 210 -4.73 -2.52 0.63
N ILE A 211 -5.49 -2.74 1.70
CA ILE A 211 -6.52 -3.79 1.73
C ILE A 211 -7.88 -3.11 1.65
N THR A 212 -8.62 -3.37 0.58
CA THR A 212 -9.94 -2.76 0.35
C THR A 212 -11.05 -3.79 0.52
N SER A 213 -12.09 -3.48 1.29
CA SER A 213 -13.30 -4.31 1.37
C SER A 213 -14.15 -4.14 0.11
N ILE A 214 -14.27 -5.18 -0.73
CA ILE A 214 -14.94 -5.11 -2.05
C ILE A 214 -16.20 -5.98 -2.06
N GLY A 215 -17.22 -5.51 -1.36
CA GLY A 215 -18.46 -6.26 -1.20
C GLY A 215 -18.41 -7.26 -0.04
N LYS A 216 -19.45 -8.08 0.08
CA LYS A 216 -19.68 -8.87 1.29
C LYS A 216 -18.79 -10.11 1.33
N GLY A 217 -17.82 -10.12 2.24
CA GLY A 217 -16.92 -11.27 2.44
C GLY A 217 -15.81 -11.36 1.40
N GLU A 218 -15.54 -10.26 0.70
CA GLU A 218 -14.49 -10.16 -0.31
C GLU A 218 -13.59 -8.95 -0.05
N PHE A 219 -12.31 -9.07 -0.39
CA PHE A 219 -11.34 -7.98 -0.33
C PHE A 219 -10.44 -7.98 -1.56
N ASN A 220 -9.97 -6.79 -1.92
CA ASN A 220 -8.87 -6.59 -2.85
C ASN A 220 -7.63 -6.24 -2.04
N ILE A 221 -6.48 -6.66 -2.55
CA ILE A 221 -5.19 -6.23 -2.00
C ILE A 221 -4.32 -5.63 -3.09
N ASP A 222 -3.83 -4.45 -2.80
CA ASP A 222 -2.96 -3.68 -3.64
C ASP A 222 -1.59 -3.59 -3.02
N TYR A 223 -0.55 -3.84 -3.82
CA TYR A 223 0.78 -3.39 -3.49
C TYR A 223 0.99 -1.99 -4.03
N PHE A 224 1.53 -1.12 -3.19
CA PHE A 224 1.88 0.24 -3.54
C PHE A 224 3.35 0.50 -3.21
N GLY A 225 4.11 1.06 -4.16
CA GLY A 225 5.52 1.39 -3.96
C GLY A 225 6.09 2.24 -5.08
N SER A 226 7.43 2.33 -5.21
CA SER A 226 8.09 3.14 -6.24
C SER A 226 8.82 2.34 -7.31
N GLU A 227 8.87 2.87 -8.54
CA GLU A 227 9.73 2.39 -9.64
C GLU A 227 11.21 2.40 -9.21
N LYS A 228 11.95 1.32 -9.54
CA LYS A 228 13.35 1.08 -9.15
C LYS A 228 14.33 2.23 -9.46
N ASN A 229 14.03 3.08 -10.44
CA ASN A 229 14.97 4.10 -10.97
C ASN A 229 14.36 5.48 -11.29
N LYS A 230 13.07 5.71 -11.01
CA LYS A 230 12.35 6.85 -11.63
C LYS A 230 11.50 7.68 -10.66
N GLY A 231 11.39 7.29 -9.39
CA GLY A 231 10.67 8.09 -8.40
C GLY A 231 9.19 8.27 -8.74
N LYS A 232 8.60 7.29 -9.44
CA LYS A 232 7.17 7.27 -9.76
C LYS A 232 6.50 6.15 -8.99
N SER A 233 5.29 6.41 -8.53
CA SER A 233 4.44 5.44 -7.86
C SER A 233 3.99 4.31 -8.80
N ILE A 234 4.20 3.07 -8.37
CA ILE A 234 3.65 1.84 -8.95
C ILE A 234 2.56 1.32 -8.03
N VAL A 235 1.43 0.96 -8.62
CA VAL A 235 0.38 0.19 -7.96
C VAL A 235 0.28 -1.14 -8.69
N VAL A 236 0.24 -2.24 -7.94
CA VAL A 236 0.05 -3.60 -8.47
C VAL A 236 -1.17 -4.21 -7.78
N ASP A 237 -2.23 -4.44 -8.55
CA ASP A 237 -3.41 -5.18 -8.10
C ASP A 237 -3.03 -6.65 -7.92
N LEU A 238 -3.10 -7.16 -6.69
CA LEU A 238 -2.78 -8.57 -6.40
C LEU A 238 -4.00 -9.50 -6.50
N GLY A 239 -5.16 -8.94 -6.81
CA GLY A 239 -6.42 -9.62 -7.07
C GLY A 239 -7.44 -9.51 -5.94
N ASN A 240 -8.62 -10.05 -6.24
CA ASN A 240 -9.77 -10.13 -5.36
C ASN A 240 -9.85 -11.50 -4.69
N TYR A 241 -10.25 -11.52 -3.42
CA TYR A 241 -10.20 -12.69 -2.56
C TYR A 241 -11.39 -12.76 -1.63
N GLU A 242 -11.98 -13.95 -1.49
CA GLU A 242 -12.99 -14.27 -0.47
C GLU A 242 -12.32 -14.61 0.88
N TYR A 243 -12.94 -14.18 1.99
CA TYR A 243 -12.49 -14.44 3.36
C TYR A 243 -13.52 -15.13 4.26
#